data_AF-A0A378MTL2-F1
#
_entry.id   AF-A0A378MTL2-F1
#
_cell.length_a   1.000
_cell.length_b   1.000
_cell.length_c   1.000
_cell.angle_alpha   90.00
_cell.angle_beta   90.00
_cell.angle_gamma   90.00
#
_symmetry.space_group_name_H-M   'P 1'
#
loop_
_entity.id
_entity.type
_entity.pdbx_description
1 polymer ?
#
loop_
_entity_poly.entity_id
_entity_poly.type
_entity_poly.pdbx_seq_one_letter_code
_entity_poly.pdbx_strand_id
1 'polypeptide(L)'
;MHGDLHDFMQWHGPILTDSGGFQVFSLGKLRKIKEEGVTFQNPISGEKIFLSPEKSMEIQYDLGSDIVMIFDECTPYPATFDYAKKSMEMSLRWAKRSRDRFDELENPNALFGIIQGGI
;
A
#
# COMPACT_ATOMS: atom_id res chain seq x y z
N MET A 1 14.82 11.75 18.51
CA MET A 1 13.62 11.16 17.88
C MET A 1 12.93 12.28 17.15
N HIS A 2 12.67 12.12 15.86
CA HIS A 2 12.27 13.20 14.96
C HIS A 2 10.76 13.41 14.85
N GLY A 3 9.94 12.87 15.76
CA GLY A 3 8.49 12.91 15.62
C GLY A 3 8.00 12.08 14.43
N ASP A 4 6.99 12.57 13.72
CA ASP A 4 6.45 11.98 12.50
C ASP A 4 7.12 12.55 11.23
N LEU A 5 6.53 12.31 10.06
CA LEU A 5 7.07 12.81 8.80
C LEU A 5 7.02 14.33 8.70
N HIS A 6 5.99 15.00 9.26
CA HIS A 6 5.88 16.45 9.26
C HIS A 6 7.05 17.09 10.02
N ASP A 7 7.34 16.57 11.21
CA ASP A 7 8.45 17.03 12.05
C ASP A 7 9.80 16.75 11.36
N PHE A 8 9.96 15.58 10.75
CA PHE A 8 11.20 15.19 10.09
C PHE A 8 11.53 16.09 8.89
N MET A 9 10.54 16.38 8.04
CA MET A 9 10.76 17.16 6.82
C MET A 9 10.44 18.66 6.98
N GLN A 10 9.98 19.08 8.17
CA GLN A 10 9.54 20.45 8.48
C GLN A 10 8.43 20.95 7.54
N TRP A 11 7.47 20.07 7.20
CA TRP A 11 6.31 20.40 6.38
C TRP A 11 5.05 20.45 7.23
N HIS A 12 4.42 21.63 7.31
CA HIS A 12 3.24 21.86 8.16
C HIS A 12 1.91 21.82 7.40
N GLY A 13 1.93 21.51 6.10
CA GLY A 13 0.71 21.29 5.32
C GLY A 13 0.31 19.81 5.29
N PRO A 14 -0.82 19.45 4.67
CA PRO A 14 -1.24 18.06 4.57
C PRO A 14 -0.27 17.19 3.75
N ILE A 15 -0.16 15.92 4.13
CA ILE A 15 0.62 14.87 3.47
C ILE A 15 -0.31 13.73 3.04
N LEU A 16 -0.20 13.32 1.77
CA LEU A 16 -0.76 12.07 1.28
C LEU A 16 0.36 11.07 1.09
N THR A 17 0.21 9.88 1.68
CA THR A 17 1.14 8.76 1.47
C THR A 17 0.54 7.74 0.51
N ASP A 18 1.31 7.31 -0.47
CA ASP A 18 0.97 6.12 -1.25
C ASP A 18 1.10 4.86 -0.40
N SER A 19 0.37 3.81 -0.77
CA SER A 19 0.31 2.55 -0.04
C SER A 19 1.57 1.68 -0.16
N GLY A 20 2.41 1.98 -1.15
CA GLY A 20 3.57 1.17 -1.52
C GLY A 20 3.30 0.16 -2.65
N GLY A 21 2.03 -0.06 -3.02
CA GLY A 21 1.63 -1.08 -4.00
C GLY A 21 2.30 -0.89 -5.36
N PHE A 22 2.41 0.37 -5.82
CA PHE A 22 3.01 0.69 -7.11
C PHE A 22 4.55 0.58 -7.10
N GLN A 23 5.23 0.98 -6.02
CA GLN A 23 6.69 0.81 -5.92
C GLN A 23 7.07 -0.67 -5.83
N VAL A 24 6.25 -1.50 -5.18
CA VAL A 24 6.43 -2.95 -5.21
C VAL A 24 6.16 -3.50 -6.60
N PHE A 25 5.21 -2.92 -7.35
CA PHE A 25 4.95 -3.26 -8.75
C PHE A 25 6.13 -3.00 -9.69
N SER A 26 6.77 -1.84 -9.58
CA SER A 26 7.87 -1.45 -10.46
C SER A 26 9.13 -2.34 -10.32
N LEU A 27 9.25 -3.12 -9.23
CA LEU A 27 10.31 -4.10 -9.03
C LEU A 27 10.16 -5.39 -9.88
N GLY A 28 9.07 -5.53 -10.63
CA GLY A 28 8.91 -6.56 -11.67
C GLY A 28 9.05 -7.99 -11.14
N LYS A 29 10.00 -8.78 -11.70
CA LYS A 29 10.21 -10.20 -11.36
C LYS A 29 10.66 -10.45 -9.92
N LEU A 30 11.06 -9.40 -9.20
CA LEU A 30 11.56 -9.51 -7.83
C LEU A 30 10.45 -9.57 -6.79
N ARG A 31 9.18 -9.52 -7.20
CA ARG A 31 8.03 -9.62 -6.29
C ARG A 31 7.28 -10.95 -6.42
N LYS A 32 6.71 -11.40 -5.31
CA LYS A 32 5.77 -12.52 -5.23
C LYS A 32 4.51 -12.04 -4.53
N ILE A 33 3.42 -12.00 -5.28
CA ILE A 33 2.10 -11.60 -4.79
C ILE A 33 1.37 -12.86 -4.33
N LYS A 34 0.77 -12.79 -3.15
CA LYS A 34 -0.14 -13.80 -2.61
C LYS A 34 -1.23 -13.12 -1.82
N GLU A 35 -2.26 -13.85 -1.42
CA GLU A 35 -3.39 -13.29 -0.68
C GLU A 35 -2.96 -12.55 0.59
N GLU A 36 -1.94 -13.04 1.31
CA GLU A 36 -1.43 -12.40 2.52
C GLU A 36 -0.80 -11.01 2.30
N GLY A 37 -0.25 -10.76 1.10
CA GLY A 37 0.50 -9.56 0.76
C GLY A 37 1.58 -9.82 -0.30
N VAL A 38 2.57 -8.94 -0.36
CA VAL A 38 3.65 -9.02 -1.35
C VAL A 38 5.00 -9.18 -0.68
N THR A 39 5.77 -10.16 -1.13
CA THR A 39 7.19 -10.28 -0.80
C THR A 39 8.03 -9.73 -1.95
N PHE A 40 8.99 -8.86 -1.67
CA PHE A 40 9.92 -8.33 -2.68
C PHE A 40 11.35 -8.25 -2.12
N GLN A 41 12.33 -8.00 -2.99
CA GLN A 41 13.72 -7.78 -2.57
C GLN A 41 14.02 -6.28 -2.55
N ASN A 42 14.69 -5.84 -1.49
CA ASN A 42 15.25 -4.50 -1.41
C ASN A 42 16.28 -4.32 -2.55
N PRO A 43 16.16 -3.30 -3.40
CA PRO A 43 17.05 -3.11 -4.55
C PRO A 43 18.47 -2.70 -4.16
N ILE A 44 18.67 -2.21 -2.93
CA ILE A 44 19.97 -1.77 -2.41
C ILE A 44 20.62 -2.90 -1.61
N SER A 45 19.90 -3.49 -0.64
CA SER A 45 20.47 -4.50 0.28
C SER A 45 20.27 -5.95 -0.18
N GLY A 46 19.34 -6.23 -1.09
CA GLY A 46 18.95 -7.58 -1.51
C GLY A 46 18.08 -8.33 -0.49
N GLU A 47 17.76 -7.71 0.65
CA GLU A 47 16.95 -8.32 1.71
C GLU A 47 15.51 -8.60 1.23
N LYS A 48 14.93 -9.72 1.67
CA LYS A 48 13.51 -10.01 1.42
C LYS A 48 12.64 -9.25 2.40
N ILE A 49 11.77 -8.40 1.86
CA ILE A 49 10.80 -7.60 2.60
C ILE A 49 9.41 -8.16 2.31
N PHE A 50 8.56 -8.22 3.33
CA PHE A 50 7.14 -8.54 3.21
C PHE A 50 6.29 -7.34 3.57
N LEU A 51 5.33 -7.00 2.70
CA LEU A 51 4.38 -5.91 2.89
C LEU A 51 2.96 -6.47 2.74
N SER A 52 2.15 -6.32 3.78
CA SER A 52 0.73 -6.66 3.79
C SER A 52 -0.13 -5.38 3.86
N PRO A 53 -1.44 -5.47 3.59
CA PRO A 53 -2.38 -4.38 3.86
C PRO A 53 -2.23 -3.79 5.27
N GLU A 54 -2.13 -4.64 6.29
CA GLU A 54 -2.01 -4.20 7.68
C GLU A 54 -0.68 -3.48 7.91
N LYS A 55 0.41 -4.01 7.36
CA LYS A 55 1.73 -3.40 7.53
C LYS A 55 1.83 -2.06 6.82
N SER A 56 1.17 -1.91 5.66
CA SER A 56 1.06 -0.61 4.96
C SER A 56 0.32 0.42 5.81
N MET A 57 -0.78 0.04 6.48
CA MET A 57 -1.52 0.95 7.37
C MET A 57 -0.68 1.37 8.59
N GLU A 58 0.04 0.44 9.20
CA GLU A 58 0.95 0.74 10.32
C GLU A 58 2.05 1.72 9.92
N ILE A 59 2.69 1.52 8.77
CA ILE A 59 3.74 2.40 8.28
C ILE A 59 3.19 3.81 8.03
N GLN A 60 2.03 3.93 7.38
CA GLN A 60 1.42 5.23 7.10
C GLN A 60 0.95 5.93 8.39
N TYR A 61 0.48 5.17 9.39
CA TYR A 61 0.16 5.68 10.72
C TYR A 61 1.41 6.23 11.44
N ASP A 62 2.50 5.46 11.46
CA ASP A 62 3.77 5.88 12.07
C ASP A 62 4.38 7.11 11.36
N LEU A 63 4.13 7.26 10.06
CA LEU A 63 4.53 8.45 9.29
C LEU A 63 3.63 9.68 9.55
N GLY A 64 2.45 9.50 10.15
CA GLY A 64 1.54 10.59 10.49
C GLY A 64 0.86 11.26 9.30
N SER A 65 0.56 10.53 8.21
CA SER A 65 -0.04 11.15 7.01
C SER A 65 -1.51 11.52 7.18
N ASP A 66 -1.90 12.70 6.69
CA ASP A 66 -3.29 13.20 6.73
C ASP A 66 -4.24 12.46 5.78
N ILE A 67 -3.71 11.91 4.69
CA ILE A 67 -4.46 11.05 3.77
C ILE A 67 -3.68 9.75 3.53
N VAL A 68 -4.29 8.65 3.95
CA VAL A 68 -3.78 7.29 3.85
C VAL A 68 -4.40 6.61 2.63
N MET A 69 -3.61 5.89 1.85
CA MET A 69 -4.09 5.10 0.71
C MET A 69 -4.14 3.62 1.10
N ILE A 70 -5.26 2.93 0.81
CA ILE A 70 -5.34 1.47 1.00
C ILE A 70 -4.26 0.74 0.21
N PHE A 71 -3.86 -0.44 0.67
CA PHE A 71 -2.97 -1.30 -0.10
C PHE A 71 -3.74 -2.03 -1.21
N ASP A 72 -3.18 -2.07 -2.42
CA ASP A 72 -3.81 -2.67 -3.59
C ASP A 72 -2.80 -3.48 -4.43
N GLU A 73 -3.33 -4.36 -5.29
CA GLU A 73 -2.56 -4.99 -6.34
C GLU A 73 -2.76 -4.22 -7.64
N CYS A 74 -1.68 -3.61 -8.12
CA CYS A 74 -1.68 -2.90 -9.39
C CYS A 74 -1.70 -3.92 -10.55
N THR A 75 -2.84 -3.97 -11.27
CA THR A 75 -3.01 -4.80 -12.46
C THR A 75 -2.00 -4.36 -13.55
N PRO A 76 -1.20 -5.26 -14.13
CA PRO A 76 -0.32 -4.92 -15.23
C PRO A 76 -1.13 -4.54 -16.48
N TYR A 77 -0.54 -3.72 -17.35
CA TYR A 77 -1.12 -3.40 -18.66
C TYR A 77 -0.13 -3.76 -19.78
N PRO A 78 -0.58 -4.47 -20.84
CA PRO A 78 -1.92 -5.04 -21.02
C PRO A 78 -2.15 -6.30 -20.16
N ALA A 79 -3.40 -6.56 -19.77
CA ALA A 79 -3.81 -7.77 -19.05
C ALA A 79 -5.03 -8.43 -19.72
N THR A 80 -5.18 -9.74 -19.54
CA THR A 80 -6.42 -10.42 -19.92
C THR A 80 -7.54 -10.01 -18.96
N PHE A 81 -8.79 -10.07 -19.42
CA PHE A 81 -9.96 -9.82 -18.57
C PHE A 81 -9.94 -10.67 -17.29
N ASP A 82 -9.63 -11.97 -17.42
CA ASP A 82 -9.55 -12.87 -16.28
C ASP A 82 -8.47 -12.49 -15.27
N TYR A 83 -7.32 -11.97 -15.74
CA TYR A 83 -6.29 -11.46 -14.84
C TYR A 83 -6.76 -10.19 -14.14
N ALA A 84 -7.28 -9.22 -14.91
CA ALA A 84 -7.76 -7.94 -14.38
C ALA A 84 -8.87 -8.14 -13.34
N LYS A 85 -9.80 -9.06 -13.59
CA LYS A 85 -10.85 -9.45 -12.64
C LYS A 85 -10.26 -10.02 -11.35
N LYS A 86 -9.35 -10.99 -11.44
CA LYS A 86 -8.71 -11.62 -10.24
C LYS A 86 -7.92 -10.61 -9.42
N SER A 87 -7.18 -9.74 -10.11
CA SER A 87 -6.43 -8.62 -9.54
C SER A 87 -7.35 -7.67 -8.76
N MET A 88 -8.41 -7.20 -9.40
CA MET A 88 -9.40 -6.32 -8.79
C MET A 88 -10.08 -6.97 -7.57
N GLU A 89 -10.48 -8.24 -7.67
CA GLU A 89 -11.07 -8.99 -6.55
C GLU A 89 -10.11 -9.11 -5.35
N MET A 90 -8.80 -9.27 -5.60
CA MET A 90 -7.77 -9.26 -4.56
C MET A 90 -7.64 -7.88 -3.93
N SER A 91 -7.57 -6.82 -4.75
CA SER A 91 -7.53 -5.43 -4.29
C SER A 91 -8.74 -5.07 -3.42
N LEU A 92 -9.94 -5.59 -3.72
CA LEU A 92 -11.11 -5.42 -2.85
C LEU A 92 -10.95 -6.09 -1.48
N ARG A 93 -10.39 -7.32 -1.43
CA ARG A 93 -10.11 -7.99 -0.15
C ARG A 93 -9.04 -7.26 0.66
N TRP A 94 -8.03 -6.73 -0.01
CA TRP A 94 -7.00 -5.91 0.62
C TRP A 94 -7.52 -4.53 1.07
N ALA A 95 -8.46 -3.94 0.33
CA ALA A 95 -9.16 -2.73 0.74
C ALA A 95 -9.90 -2.93 2.06
N LYS A 96 -10.62 -4.06 2.19
CA LYS A 96 -11.31 -4.42 3.44
C LYS A 96 -10.33 -4.56 4.60
N ARG A 97 -9.24 -5.29 4.41
CA ARG A 97 -8.18 -5.46 5.44
C ARG A 97 -7.53 -4.13 5.83
N SER A 98 -7.28 -3.25 4.85
CA SER A 98 -6.74 -1.92 5.09
C SER A 98 -7.71 -1.07 5.92
N ARG A 99 -9.00 -1.06 5.57
CA ARG A 99 -10.05 -0.38 6.36
C ARG A 99 -10.10 -0.89 7.79
N ASP A 100 -10.12 -2.20 7.97
CA ASP A 100 -10.19 -2.83 9.29
C ASP A 100 -8.98 -2.43 10.15
N ARG A 101 -7.77 -2.51 9.59
CA ARG A 101 -6.56 -2.12 10.32
C ARG A 101 -6.52 -0.63 10.63
N PHE A 102 -6.94 0.21 9.69
CA PHE A 102 -7.05 1.66 9.89
C PHE A 102 -8.00 1.99 11.06
N ASP A 103 -9.15 1.30 11.14
CA ASP A 103 -10.12 1.40 12.24
C ASP A 103 -9.52 0.95 13.57
N GLU A 104 -8.82 -0.19 13.59
CA GLU A 104 -8.16 -0.71 14.80
C GLU A 104 -7.06 0.21 15.35
N LEU A 105 -6.39 0.97 14.49
CA LEU A 105 -5.37 1.94 14.89
C LEU A 105 -5.99 3.25 15.42
N GLU A 106 -7.32 3.38 15.39
CA GLU A 106 -8.05 4.60 15.74
C GLU A 106 -7.50 5.83 14.99
N ASN A 107 -7.08 5.63 13.73
CA ASN A 107 -6.45 6.68 12.95
C ASN A 107 -7.49 7.80 12.63
N PRO A 108 -7.26 9.05 13.06
CA PRO A 108 -8.23 10.13 12.87
C PRO A 108 -8.22 10.73 11.46
N ASN A 109 -7.27 10.32 10.61
CA ASN A 109 -7.04 10.91 9.29
C ASN A 109 -7.99 10.36 8.21
N ALA A 110 -7.81 10.77 6.96
CA ALA A 110 -8.62 10.24 5.86
C ALA A 110 -8.04 8.93 5.32
N LEU A 111 -8.91 7.99 4.92
CA LEU A 111 -8.53 6.77 4.20
C LEU A 111 -9.19 6.75 2.81
N PHE A 112 -8.37 6.68 1.76
CA PHE A 112 -8.83 6.65 0.38
C PHE A 112 -8.76 5.23 -0.21
N GLY A 113 -9.80 4.87 -0.95
CA GLY A 113 -9.84 3.65 -1.74
C GLY A 113 -9.13 3.81 -3.09
N ILE A 114 -8.66 2.69 -3.64
CA ILE A 114 -8.08 2.62 -4.98
C ILE A 114 -9.00 1.77 -5.86
N ILE A 115 -9.49 2.35 -6.94
CA ILE A 115 -10.34 1.65 -7.90
C ILE A 115 -9.46 0.96 -8.93
N GLN A 116 -9.58 -0.36 -9.00
CA GLN A 116 -8.93 -1.22 -10.00
C GLN A 116 -9.94 -1.71 -11.04
N GLY A 117 -9.43 -2.34 -12.10
CA GLY A 117 -10.28 -2.90 -13.18
C GLY A 117 -9.62 -3.01 -14.55
N GLY A 118 -8.39 -2.51 -14.70
CA GLY A 118 -7.72 -2.40 -16.00
C GLY A 118 -8.28 -1.26 -16.86
N ILE A 119 -7.83 -1.20 -18.12
CA ILE A 119 -8.32 -0.31 -19.18
C ILE A 119 -8.82 -1.19 -20.32
#